data_AF-A0A1F6RP73-F1
#
_entry.id   AF-A0A1F6RP73-F1
#
_cell.length_a   1.000
_cell.length_b   1.000
_cell.length_c   1.000
_cell.angle_alpha   90.00
_cell.angle_beta   90.00
_cell.angle_gamma   90.00
#
_symmetry.space_group_name_H-M   'P 1'
#
loop_
_entity.id
_entity.type
_entity.pdbx_description
1 polymer ?
#
loop_
_entity_poly.entity_id
_entity_poly.type
_entity_poly.pdbx_seq_one_letter_code
_entity_poly.pdbx_strand_id
1 'polypeptide(L)'
;MDIKKDVLQKVKVKWETAAYALLAVVVFVFAASLIAVYAVPRGTYPLIERFSKATPYPVSIVGMKNFISERELSGNMRSIRRFYEAQDFSQIGLRVDFSTEEGQKRFRIREKEVLNKMIEDAAVVEIGKKYGITITQEMAREGVRRSLDEYGNSDTVKQDLERLYGWSLSDFEEKIVLPSLYEEKLQEVFAKENEASDVAKEKIQKADQALRDGKPFREVAIEYSDGQTKEKGGELGWFQISDLTPELQKPVSIQKVGAPGSIIESALGYHIVIIEETKSEDGEMFYRLSQVFARKATFADWMTEKMKGVSIFVLSPEYRWNAEEARAEFRRQEMREFEEEVYKNTNGDALFFF
;
A
#
# COMPACT_ATOMS: atom_id res chain seq x y z
N MET A 1 49.28 64.88 -10.31
CA MET A 1 47.87 64.60 -9.93
C MET A 1 47.66 63.10 -10.06
N ASP A 2 48.37 62.36 -9.20
CA ASP A 2 48.55 60.89 -9.21
C ASP A 2 47.72 60.27 -8.09
N ILE A 3 46.39 60.37 -8.19
CA ILE A 3 45.48 59.77 -7.18
C ILE A 3 44.56 58.72 -7.82
N LYS A 4 44.55 58.59 -9.16
CA LYS A 4 43.67 57.64 -9.87
C LYS A 4 44.28 56.26 -10.15
N LYS A 5 45.57 56.01 -9.87
CA LYS A 5 46.20 54.70 -10.07
C LYS A 5 46.30 53.82 -8.83
N ASP A 6 46.09 54.37 -7.63
CA ASP A 6 46.24 53.62 -6.36
C ASP A 6 44.92 53.06 -5.79
N VAL A 7 43.76 53.36 -6.40
CA VAL A 7 42.46 52.84 -5.94
C VAL A 7 42.14 51.46 -6.53
N LEU A 8 42.95 50.97 -7.48
CA LEU A 8 42.93 49.57 -7.93
C LEU A 8 44.04 48.78 -7.24
N GLN A 9 44.17 48.95 -5.92
CA GLN A 9 44.85 47.95 -5.10
C GLN A 9 44.13 46.63 -5.38
N LYS A 10 44.79 45.75 -6.13
CA LYS A 10 44.33 44.38 -6.40
C LYS A 10 43.97 43.77 -5.06
N VAL A 11 42.68 43.72 -4.76
CA VAL A 11 42.16 42.90 -3.66
C VAL A 11 42.52 41.48 -4.07
N LYS A 12 43.67 41.00 -3.59
CA LYS A 12 44.06 39.60 -3.70
C LYS A 12 43.10 38.85 -2.79
N VAL A 13 41.92 38.54 -3.31
CA VAL A 13 40.97 37.65 -2.66
C VAL A 13 41.74 36.38 -2.38
N LYS A 14 41.94 36.05 -1.11
CA LYS A 14 42.55 34.79 -0.72
C LYS A 14 41.67 33.68 -1.31
N TRP A 15 42.30 32.66 -1.90
CA TRP A 15 41.58 31.51 -2.48
C TRP A 15 40.54 30.92 -1.52
N GLU A 16 40.85 30.92 -0.22
CA GLU A 16 39.94 30.51 0.86
C GLU A 16 38.66 31.36 0.90
N THR A 17 38.76 32.70 0.79
CA THR A 17 37.59 33.59 0.78
C THR A 17 36.74 33.39 -0.47
N ALA A 18 37.36 33.15 -1.62
CA ALA A 18 36.63 32.77 -2.85
C ALA A 18 35.95 31.41 -2.71
N ALA A 19 36.61 30.43 -2.08
CA ALA A 19 36.05 29.10 -1.81
C ALA A 19 34.88 29.15 -0.82
N TYR A 20 34.96 29.93 0.27
CA TYR A 20 33.85 30.12 1.20
C TYR A 20 32.67 30.87 0.57
N ALA A 21 32.94 31.89 -0.26
CA ALA A 21 31.89 32.58 -1.00
C ALA A 21 31.19 31.64 -1.99
N LEU A 22 31.95 30.81 -2.71
CA LEU A 22 31.40 29.78 -3.60
C LEU A 22 30.56 28.75 -2.82
N LEU A 23 31.07 28.26 -1.69
CA LEU A 23 30.34 27.33 -0.81
C LEU A 23 29.04 27.95 -0.30
N ALA A 24 29.07 29.22 0.14
CA ALA A 24 27.89 29.93 0.61
C ALA A 24 26.84 30.11 -0.50
N VAL A 25 27.29 30.39 -1.74
CA VAL A 25 26.39 30.44 -2.91
C VAL A 25 25.82 29.06 -3.20
N VAL A 26 26.61 27.99 -3.15
CA VAL A 26 26.14 26.61 -3.35
C VAL A 26 25.11 26.23 -2.28
N VAL A 27 25.37 26.52 -1.01
CA VAL A 27 24.44 26.26 0.11
C VAL A 27 23.17 27.09 -0.03
N PHE A 28 23.28 28.37 -0.41
CA PHE A 28 22.12 29.23 -0.62
C PHE A 28 21.27 28.76 -1.81
N VAL A 29 21.90 28.41 -2.93
CA VAL A 29 21.22 27.85 -4.11
C VAL A 29 20.57 26.52 -3.76
N PHE A 30 21.25 25.66 -2.99
CA PHE A 30 20.69 24.39 -2.51
C PHE A 30 19.51 24.60 -1.55
N ALA A 31 19.59 25.55 -0.63
CA ALA A 31 18.50 25.88 0.29
C ALA A 31 17.31 26.50 -0.47
N ALA A 32 17.57 27.41 -1.40
CA ALA A 32 16.56 28.02 -2.26
C ALA A 32 15.90 26.99 -3.18
N SER A 33 16.67 26.04 -3.73
CA SER A 33 16.11 24.95 -4.53
C SER A 33 15.31 23.95 -3.69
N LEU A 34 15.73 23.71 -2.44
CA LEU A 34 14.99 22.88 -1.49
C LEU A 34 13.65 23.53 -1.15
N ILE A 35 13.64 24.83 -0.84
CA ILE A 35 12.40 25.60 -0.63
C ILE A 35 11.53 25.55 -1.89
N ALA A 36 12.11 25.77 -3.07
CA ALA A 36 11.35 25.74 -4.32
C ALA A 36 10.70 24.37 -4.62
N VAL A 37 11.39 23.26 -4.29
CA VAL A 37 10.86 21.90 -4.52
C VAL A 37 9.78 21.51 -3.53
N TYR A 38 9.86 21.96 -2.27
CA TYR A 38 8.91 21.57 -1.22
C TYR A 38 7.78 22.57 -0.98
N ALA A 39 7.96 23.86 -1.32
CA ALA A 39 6.95 24.90 -1.10
C ALA A 39 6.08 25.20 -2.33
N VAL A 40 6.52 24.83 -3.53
CA VAL A 40 5.79 25.09 -4.78
C VAL A 40 5.10 23.80 -5.25
N PRO A 41 3.79 23.83 -5.55
CA PRO A 41 3.09 22.68 -6.14
C PRO A 41 3.76 22.16 -7.42
N ARG A 42 3.71 20.85 -7.66
CA ARG A 42 4.35 20.28 -8.86
C ARG A 42 3.60 20.71 -10.12
N GLY A 43 4.35 21.18 -11.12
CA GLY A 43 3.80 21.63 -12.41
C GLY A 43 3.62 23.14 -12.54
N THR A 44 3.85 23.94 -11.47
CA THR A 44 3.80 25.40 -11.57
C THR A 44 4.92 25.98 -12.44
N TYR A 45 6.14 25.43 -12.34
CA TYR A 45 7.29 25.88 -13.13
C TYR A 45 8.07 24.70 -13.74
N PRO A 46 8.24 24.64 -15.07
CA PRO A 46 8.98 23.56 -15.74
C PRO A 46 10.45 23.42 -15.29
N LEU A 47 11.06 24.52 -14.83
CA LEU A 47 12.44 24.52 -14.34
C LEU A 47 12.57 23.74 -13.03
N ILE A 48 11.64 23.92 -12.09
CA ILE A 48 11.64 23.24 -10.78
C ILE A 48 11.48 21.73 -10.98
N GLU A 49 10.61 21.31 -11.90
CA GLU A 49 10.37 19.89 -12.20
C GLU A 49 11.60 19.20 -12.83
N ARG A 50 12.36 19.91 -13.68
CA ARG A 50 13.62 19.39 -14.23
C ARG A 50 14.68 19.24 -13.14
N PHE A 51 14.79 20.24 -12.26
CA PHE A 51 15.75 20.19 -11.15
C PHE A 51 15.39 19.11 -10.13
N SER A 52 14.11 18.94 -9.76
CA SER A 52 13.69 17.92 -8.80
C SER A 52 13.97 16.50 -9.27
N LYS A 53 13.91 16.23 -10.58
CA LYS A 53 14.25 14.93 -11.18
C LYS A 53 15.76 14.66 -11.26
N ALA A 54 16.58 15.72 -11.31
CA ALA A 54 18.03 15.61 -11.45
C ALA A 54 18.78 15.52 -10.11
N THR A 55 18.12 15.88 -9.01
CA THR A 55 18.73 15.94 -7.68
C THR A 55 18.05 14.92 -6.74
N PRO A 56 18.80 14.28 -5.83
CA PRO A 56 18.29 13.20 -4.99
C PRO A 56 17.49 13.76 -3.80
N TYR A 57 16.46 14.57 -4.05
CA TYR A 57 15.61 15.08 -2.97
C TYR A 57 14.78 13.95 -2.36
N PRO A 58 14.75 13.82 -1.02
CA PRO A 58 13.93 12.81 -0.36
C PRO A 58 12.44 13.14 -0.50
N VAL A 59 11.67 12.20 -1.04
CA VAL A 59 10.20 12.23 -1.08
C VAL A 59 9.63 11.66 0.20
N SER A 60 10.26 10.60 0.72
CA SER A 60 9.91 9.99 1.98
C SER A 60 11.15 9.47 2.71
N ILE A 61 11.07 9.39 4.04
CA ILE A 61 12.07 8.81 4.91
C ILE A 61 11.36 7.74 5.74
N VAL A 62 11.92 6.53 5.76
CA VAL A 62 11.43 5.36 6.49
C VAL A 62 12.51 4.91 7.47
N GLY A 63 12.22 5.04 8.76
CA GLY A 63 13.20 4.81 9.83
C GLY A 63 14.29 5.88 9.86
N MET A 64 15.52 5.48 10.21
CA MET A 64 16.65 6.42 10.38
C MET A 64 17.54 6.56 9.14
N LYS A 65 17.50 5.60 8.21
CA LYS A 65 18.50 5.49 7.14
C LYS A 65 17.93 5.33 5.73
N ASN A 66 16.70 4.84 5.59
CA ASN A 66 16.12 4.57 4.28
C ASN A 66 15.35 5.82 3.83
N PHE A 67 15.76 6.43 2.73
CA PHE A 67 15.02 7.52 2.12
C PHE A 67 14.71 7.17 0.67
N ILE A 68 13.48 7.47 0.26
CA ILE A 68 12.99 7.31 -1.09
C ILE A 68 13.21 8.64 -1.79
N SER A 69 13.96 8.64 -2.89
CA SER A 69 14.27 9.87 -3.62
C SER A 69 13.32 10.14 -4.78
N GLU A 70 13.20 11.41 -5.17
CA GLU A 70 12.38 11.80 -6.32
C GLU A 70 12.87 11.19 -7.64
N ARG A 71 14.19 11.01 -7.77
CA ARG A 71 14.80 10.33 -8.91
C ARG A 71 14.33 8.88 -9.02
N GLU A 72 14.19 8.21 -7.88
CA GLU A 72 13.76 6.83 -7.82
C GLU A 72 12.26 6.68 -8.11
N LEU A 73 11.42 7.47 -7.44
CA LEU A 73 9.98 7.50 -7.68
C LEU A 73 9.66 7.84 -9.14
N SER A 74 10.26 8.91 -9.68
CA SER A 74 10.09 9.28 -11.09
C SER A 74 10.69 8.26 -12.05
N GLY A 75 11.66 7.46 -11.59
CA GLY A 75 12.21 6.31 -12.31
C GLY A 75 11.16 5.24 -12.55
N ASN A 76 10.56 4.77 -11.47
CA ASN A 76 9.53 3.74 -11.50
C ASN A 76 8.30 4.20 -12.31
N MET A 77 7.95 5.49 -12.21
CA MET A 77 6.83 6.06 -12.97
C MET A 77 7.05 6.14 -14.49
N ARG A 78 8.30 6.17 -14.99
CA ARG A 78 8.56 6.19 -16.45
C ARG A 78 8.16 4.89 -17.11
N SER A 79 8.38 3.76 -16.46
CA SER A 79 8.05 2.43 -16.98
C SER A 79 6.54 2.25 -17.05
N ILE A 80 5.83 2.71 -16.02
CA ILE A 80 4.36 2.77 -15.98
C ILE A 80 3.83 3.62 -17.13
N ARG A 81 4.36 4.84 -17.31
CA ARG A 81 3.96 5.71 -18.44
C ARG A 81 4.15 5.02 -19.78
N ARG A 82 5.31 4.40 -20.02
CA ARG A 82 5.60 3.67 -21.28
C ARG A 82 4.65 2.50 -21.50
N PHE A 83 4.30 1.75 -20.46
CA PHE A 83 3.34 0.65 -20.54
C PHE A 83 1.97 1.13 -21.04
N TYR A 84 1.45 2.21 -20.45
CA TYR A 84 0.16 2.79 -20.85
C TYR A 84 0.20 3.49 -22.22
N GLU A 85 1.33 4.07 -22.61
CA GLU A 85 1.50 4.67 -23.95
C GLU A 85 1.68 3.62 -25.04
N ALA A 86 2.24 2.45 -24.72
CA ALA A 86 2.51 1.37 -25.68
C ALA A 86 1.33 0.42 -25.91
N GLN A 87 0.47 0.22 -24.91
CA GLN A 87 -0.72 -0.64 -25.03
C GLN A 87 -1.93 0.19 -25.46
N ASP A 88 -2.51 -0.15 -26.62
CA ASP A 88 -3.77 0.44 -27.09
C ASP A 88 -4.96 -0.19 -26.36
N PHE A 89 -5.29 0.36 -25.20
CA PHE A 89 -6.44 -0.05 -24.39
C PHE A 89 -7.78 0.53 -24.91
N SER A 90 -7.83 1.09 -26.12
CA SER A 90 -9.05 1.70 -26.67
C SER A 90 -10.21 0.71 -26.84
N GLN A 91 -9.93 -0.56 -27.13
CA GLN A 91 -10.97 -1.58 -27.34
C GLN A 91 -11.72 -1.99 -26.07
N ILE A 92 -11.17 -1.67 -24.89
CA ILE A 92 -11.79 -1.92 -23.58
C ILE A 92 -12.18 -0.62 -22.86
N GLY A 93 -12.18 0.52 -23.58
CA GLY A 93 -12.60 1.82 -23.03
C GLY A 93 -11.59 2.49 -22.10
N LEU A 94 -10.34 2.02 -22.05
CA LEU A 94 -9.36 2.32 -21.00
C LEU A 94 -8.20 3.22 -21.47
N ARG A 95 -8.49 4.21 -22.32
CA ARG A 95 -7.45 5.16 -22.77
C ARG A 95 -7.14 6.18 -21.67
N VAL A 96 -6.05 5.99 -20.92
CA VAL A 96 -5.53 7.04 -20.04
C VAL A 96 -4.73 8.03 -20.88
N ASP A 97 -5.38 9.12 -21.30
CA ASP A 97 -4.69 10.20 -21.98
C ASP A 97 -4.01 11.13 -20.96
N PHE A 98 -2.70 10.92 -20.73
CA PHE A 98 -1.90 11.73 -19.82
C PHE A 98 -1.75 13.21 -20.23
N SER A 99 -2.22 13.61 -21.42
CA SER A 99 -2.30 15.02 -21.82
C SER A 99 -3.51 15.74 -21.25
N THR A 100 -4.55 15.01 -20.86
CA THR A 100 -5.78 15.54 -20.24
C THR A 100 -5.58 15.81 -18.75
N GLU A 101 -6.37 16.72 -18.18
CA GLU A 101 -6.36 16.98 -16.73
C GLU A 101 -6.71 15.71 -15.93
N GLU A 102 -7.71 14.95 -16.37
CA GLU A 102 -8.11 13.70 -15.73
C GLU A 102 -7.01 12.64 -15.79
N GLY A 103 -6.36 12.46 -16.95
CA GLY A 103 -5.24 11.54 -17.10
C GLY A 103 -4.04 11.92 -16.24
N GLN A 104 -3.78 13.22 -16.05
CA GLN A 104 -2.76 13.68 -15.10
C GLN A 104 -3.14 13.36 -13.66
N LYS A 105 -4.40 13.56 -13.26
CA LYS A 105 -4.88 13.20 -11.91
C LYS A 105 -4.76 11.68 -11.68
N ARG A 106 -5.15 10.84 -12.65
CA ARG A 106 -4.98 9.38 -12.59
C ARG A 106 -3.50 8.95 -12.51
N PHE A 107 -2.61 9.63 -13.24
CA PHE A 107 -1.17 9.40 -13.15
C PHE A 107 -0.62 9.72 -11.76
N ARG A 108 -1.14 10.75 -11.09
CA ARG A 108 -0.77 11.10 -9.70
C ARG A 108 -1.24 10.06 -8.68
N ILE A 109 -2.39 9.43 -8.91
CA ILE A 109 -2.85 8.28 -8.09
C ILE A 109 -1.84 7.14 -8.22
N ARG A 110 -1.40 6.82 -9.44
CA ARG A 110 -0.37 5.78 -9.67
C ARG A 110 0.97 6.11 -9.01
N GLU A 111 1.42 7.36 -9.10
CA GLU A 111 2.62 7.83 -8.41
C GLU A 111 2.53 7.66 -6.88
N LYS A 112 1.36 7.94 -6.31
CA LYS A 112 1.10 7.70 -4.88
C LYS A 112 1.16 6.20 -4.53
N GLU A 113 0.56 5.33 -5.35
CA GLU A 113 0.59 3.88 -5.09
C GLU A 113 2.00 3.31 -5.19
N VAL A 114 2.79 3.75 -6.17
CA VAL A 114 4.22 3.39 -6.24
C VAL A 114 4.97 3.88 -5.01
N LEU A 115 4.71 5.11 -4.56
CA LEU A 115 5.32 5.63 -3.33
C LEU A 115 4.93 4.79 -2.10
N ASN A 116 3.66 4.40 -1.97
CA ASN A 116 3.19 3.53 -0.89
C ASN A 116 3.91 2.19 -0.90
N LYS A 117 4.00 1.53 -2.06
CA LYS A 117 4.72 0.26 -2.19
C LYS A 117 6.19 0.38 -1.81
N MET A 118 6.86 1.47 -2.24
CA MET A 118 8.26 1.71 -1.86
C MET A 118 8.42 1.96 -0.35
N ILE A 119 7.47 2.65 0.29
CA ILE A 119 7.47 2.87 1.74
C ILE A 119 7.26 1.54 2.47
N GLU A 120 6.31 0.73 2.00
CA GLU A 120 6.01 -0.60 2.52
C GLU A 120 7.24 -1.50 2.44
N ASP A 121 7.90 -1.60 1.28
CA ASP A 121 9.11 -2.40 1.10
C ASP A 121 10.23 -1.99 2.05
N ALA A 122 10.46 -0.69 2.21
CA ALA A 122 11.43 -0.17 3.17
C ALA A 122 11.02 -0.50 4.62
N ALA A 123 9.72 -0.43 4.94
CA ALA A 123 9.21 -0.73 6.26
C ALA A 123 9.28 -2.23 6.58
N VAL A 124 9.00 -3.12 5.62
CA VAL A 124 9.16 -4.57 5.70
C VAL A 124 10.58 -4.92 6.12
N VAL A 125 11.58 -4.34 5.47
CA VAL A 125 12.99 -4.57 5.81
C VAL A 125 13.31 -4.08 7.23
N GLU A 126 12.84 -2.89 7.62
CA GLU A 126 13.08 -2.35 8.97
C GLU A 126 12.38 -3.17 10.07
N ILE A 127 11.15 -3.61 9.83
CA ILE A 127 10.39 -4.47 10.75
C ILE A 127 11.05 -5.84 10.85
N GLY A 128 11.45 -6.43 9.72
CA GLY A 128 12.21 -7.67 9.65
C GLY A 128 13.45 -7.63 10.54
N LYS A 129 14.27 -6.59 10.41
CA LYS A 129 15.46 -6.38 11.25
C LYS A 129 15.11 -6.24 12.73
N LYS A 130 14.03 -5.53 13.08
CA LYS A 130 13.56 -5.41 14.48
C LYS A 130 13.16 -6.77 15.08
N TYR A 131 12.62 -7.67 14.26
CA TYR A 131 12.30 -9.04 14.63
C TYR A 131 13.53 -9.97 14.63
N GLY A 132 14.74 -9.44 14.38
CA GLY A 132 15.98 -10.22 14.34
C GLY A 132 16.14 -11.07 13.08
N ILE A 133 15.29 -10.89 12.06
CA ILE A 133 15.43 -11.56 10.77
C ILE A 133 16.68 -11.02 10.09
N THR A 134 17.54 -11.92 9.65
CA THR A 134 18.77 -11.59 8.91
C THR A 134 18.78 -12.37 7.60
N ILE A 135 18.76 -11.65 6.48
CA ILE A 135 18.90 -12.26 5.15
C ILE A 135 20.39 -12.35 4.82
N THR A 136 20.89 -13.57 4.61
CA THR A 136 22.28 -13.79 4.21
C THR A 136 22.46 -13.50 2.72
N GLN A 137 23.70 -13.24 2.30
CA GLN A 137 24.00 -13.03 0.88
C GLN A 137 23.67 -14.26 0.03
N GLU A 138 23.79 -15.47 0.59
CA GLU A 138 23.41 -16.71 -0.09
C GLU A 138 21.90 -16.77 -0.34
N MET A 139 21.09 -16.47 0.69
CA MET A 139 19.62 -16.39 0.55
C MET A 139 19.20 -15.34 -0.49
N ALA A 140 19.86 -14.18 -0.50
CA ALA A 140 19.59 -13.13 -1.48
C ALA A 140 19.88 -13.60 -2.91
N ARG A 141 21.03 -14.26 -3.14
CA ARG A 141 21.39 -14.84 -4.45
C ARG A 141 20.42 -15.92 -4.89
N GLU A 142 20.00 -16.79 -3.99
CA GLU A 142 19.00 -17.82 -4.29
C GLU A 142 17.63 -17.21 -4.59
N GLY A 143 17.23 -16.17 -3.86
CA GLY A 143 16.02 -15.40 -4.10
C GLY A 143 16.04 -14.78 -5.50
N VAL A 144 17.15 -14.14 -5.89
CA VAL A 144 17.32 -13.58 -7.24
C VAL A 144 17.16 -14.68 -8.29
N ARG A 145 17.85 -15.81 -8.13
CA ARG A 145 17.72 -16.94 -9.07
C ARG A 145 16.27 -17.40 -9.20
N ARG A 146 15.58 -17.60 -8.08
CA ARG A 146 14.16 -18.04 -8.05
C ARG A 146 13.25 -17.05 -8.76
N SER A 147 13.38 -15.75 -8.46
CA SER A 147 12.60 -14.71 -9.11
C SER A 147 12.90 -14.63 -10.61
N LEU A 148 14.16 -14.78 -11.04
CA LEU A 148 14.49 -14.82 -12.47
C LEU A 148 13.86 -16.02 -13.17
N ASP A 149 13.90 -17.20 -12.56
CA ASP A 149 13.32 -18.43 -13.12
C ASP A 149 11.79 -18.33 -13.28
N GLU A 150 11.08 -17.64 -12.38
CA GLU A 150 9.64 -17.36 -12.50
C GLU A 150 9.29 -16.51 -13.73
N TYR A 151 10.15 -15.54 -14.08
CA TYR A 151 9.94 -14.65 -15.23
C TYR A 151 10.57 -15.15 -16.54
N GLY A 152 11.33 -16.25 -16.52
CA GLY A 152 11.88 -16.92 -17.71
C GLY A 152 13.41 -16.94 -17.76
N ASN A 153 13.99 -16.80 -18.96
CA ASN A 153 15.45 -16.89 -19.13
C ASN A 153 16.17 -15.73 -18.40
N SER A 154 17.08 -16.06 -17.47
CA SER A 154 17.86 -15.09 -16.69
C SER A 154 18.53 -13.98 -17.52
N ASP A 155 18.98 -14.29 -18.75
CA ASP A 155 19.60 -13.31 -19.63
C ASP A 155 18.60 -12.31 -20.22
N THR A 156 17.39 -12.75 -20.56
CA THR A 156 16.35 -11.86 -21.11
C THR A 156 15.79 -10.95 -20.02
N VAL A 157 15.58 -11.49 -18.81
CA VAL A 157 15.09 -10.70 -17.68
C VAL A 157 16.12 -9.63 -17.30
N LYS A 158 17.42 -9.96 -17.29
CA LYS A 158 18.48 -8.98 -17.03
C LYS A 158 18.47 -7.84 -18.06
N GLN A 159 18.32 -8.15 -19.34
CA GLN A 159 18.25 -7.14 -20.40
C GLN A 159 17.01 -6.26 -20.26
N ASP A 160 15.87 -6.85 -19.90
CA ASP A 160 14.62 -6.12 -19.70
C ASP A 160 14.66 -5.22 -18.47
N LEU A 161 15.27 -5.66 -17.37
CA LEU A 161 15.49 -4.85 -16.16
C LEU A 161 16.27 -3.57 -16.47
N GLU A 162 17.37 -3.70 -17.20
CA GLU A 162 18.20 -2.56 -17.58
C GLU A 162 17.49 -1.66 -18.60
N ARG A 163 16.85 -2.24 -19.63
CA ARG A 163 16.20 -1.50 -20.71
C ARG A 163 14.92 -0.77 -20.27
N LEU A 164 14.10 -1.41 -19.45
CA LEU A 164 12.78 -0.90 -19.05
C LEU A 164 12.84 -0.06 -17.78
N TYR A 165 13.63 -0.48 -16.79
CA TYR A 165 13.69 0.14 -15.46
C TYR A 165 15.01 0.86 -15.19
N GLY A 166 16.05 0.60 -16.00
CA GLY A 166 17.40 1.12 -15.73
C GLY A 166 18.03 0.46 -14.52
N TRP A 167 17.55 -0.72 -14.14
CA TRP A 167 17.98 -1.45 -12.96
C TRP A 167 19.08 -2.44 -13.30
N SER A 168 20.11 -2.47 -12.47
CA SER A 168 21.06 -3.57 -12.44
C SER A 168 20.46 -4.78 -11.72
N LEU A 169 21.12 -5.95 -11.83
CA LEU A 169 20.77 -7.10 -11.00
C LEU A 169 20.90 -6.79 -9.51
N SER A 170 21.82 -5.90 -9.11
CA SER A 170 21.96 -5.46 -7.72
C SER A 170 20.76 -4.62 -7.27
N ASP A 171 20.24 -3.74 -8.14
CA ASP A 171 19.04 -2.97 -7.83
C ASP A 171 17.82 -3.90 -7.70
N PHE A 172 17.72 -4.90 -8.57
CA PHE A 172 16.66 -5.90 -8.49
C PHE A 172 16.75 -6.73 -7.19
N GLU A 173 17.96 -7.17 -6.83
CA GLU A 173 18.22 -7.85 -5.56
C GLU A 173 17.81 -6.97 -4.37
N GLU A 174 18.24 -5.72 -4.31
CA GLU A 174 18.00 -4.82 -3.18
C GLU A 174 16.54 -4.35 -3.07
N LYS A 175 15.88 -4.08 -4.20
CA LYS A 175 14.59 -3.39 -4.23
C LYS A 175 13.39 -4.31 -4.38
N ILE A 176 13.58 -5.51 -4.91
CA ILE A 176 12.49 -6.47 -5.12
C ILE A 176 12.72 -7.72 -4.28
N VAL A 177 13.88 -8.36 -4.44
CA VAL A 177 14.14 -9.66 -3.82
C VAL A 177 14.34 -9.53 -2.31
N LEU A 178 15.11 -8.55 -1.86
CA LEU A 178 15.40 -8.40 -0.44
C LEU A 178 14.11 -8.10 0.37
N PRO A 179 13.25 -7.14 -0.01
CA PRO A 179 11.96 -6.93 0.65
C PRO A 179 11.09 -8.19 0.62
N SER A 180 11.00 -8.91 -0.51
CA SER A 180 10.16 -10.12 -0.60
C SER A 180 10.64 -11.25 0.29
N LEU A 181 11.97 -11.43 0.47
CA LEU A 181 12.52 -12.40 1.42
C LEU A 181 12.23 -12.01 2.87
N TYR A 182 12.28 -10.72 3.22
CA TYR A 182 11.85 -10.27 4.54
C TYR A 182 10.35 -10.48 4.74
N GLU A 183 9.54 -10.19 3.73
CA GLU A 183 8.10 -10.40 3.76
C GLU A 183 7.75 -11.88 4.01
N GLU A 184 8.37 -12.81 3.28
CA GLU A 184 8.22 -14.26 3.48
C GLU A 184 8.50 -14.65 4.95
N LYS A 185 9.61 -14.16 5.52
CA LYS A 185 9.95 -14.43 6.93
C LYS A 185 9.00 -13.76 7.92
N LEU A 186 8.50 -12.58 7.61
CA LEU A 186 7.50 -11.92 8.44
C LEU A 186 6.14 -12.62 8.36
N GLN A 187 5.78 -13.22 7.22
CA GLN A 187 4.57 -14.06 7.12
C GLN A 187 4.68 -15.30 8.02
N GLU A 188 5.86 -15.93 8.13
CA GLU A 188 6.09 -17.02 9.10
C GLU A 188 5.93 -16.53 10.55
N VAL A 189 6.42 -15.33 10.87
CA VAL A 189 6.25 -14.71 12.19
C VAL A 189 4.78 -14.42 12.47
N PHE A 190 4.08 -13.83 11.51
CA PHE A 190 2.66 -13.56 11.58
C PHE A 190 1.84 -14.83 11.82
N ALA A 191 2.12 -15.91 11.08
CA ALA A 191 1.43 -17.19 11.25
C ALA A 191 1.58 -17.71 12.69
N LYS A 192 2.80 -17.65 13.25
CA LYS A 192 3.08 -18.06 14.64
C LYS A 192 2.39 -17.16 15.67
N GLU A 193 2.42 -15.84 15.49
CA GLU A 193 1.73 -14.89 16.38
C GLU A 193 0.21 -15.09 16.33
N ASN A 194 -0.35 -15.30 15.15
CA ASN A 194 -1.79 -15.44 14.94
C ASN A 194 -2.33 -16.80 15.44
N GLU A 195 -1.57 -17.89 15.30
CA GLU A 195 -1.90 -19.17 15.94
C GLU A 195 -1.93 -19.06 17.48
N ALA A 196 -1.04 -18.25 18.05
CA ALA A 196 -0.92 -18.07 19.49
C ALA A 196 -1.99 -17.16 20.11
N SER A 197 -2.55 -16.22 19.34
CA SER A 197 -3.49 -15.19 19.81
C SER A 197 -4.61 -14.97 18.80
N ASP A 198 -5.53 -15.92 18.68
CA ASP A 198 -6.68 -15.81 17.78
C ASP A 198 -7.78 -14.92 18.39
N VAL A 199 -7.58 -13.60 18.30
CA VAL A 199 -8.52 -12.58 18.77
C VAL A 199 -9.91 -12.77 18.16
N ALA A 200 -9.99 -13.21 16.90
CA ALA A 200 -11.26 -13.48 16.24
C ALA A 200 -12.00 -14.66 16.89
N LYS A 201 -11.27 -15.71 17.26
CA LYS A 201 -11.80 -16.85 18.02
C LYS A 201 -12.26 -16.45 19.41
N GLU A 202 -11.50 -15.64 20.13
CA GLU A 202 -11.95 -15.15 21.45
C GLU A 202 -13.22 -14.31 21.33
N LYS A 203 -13.29 -13.45 20.30
CA LYS A 203 -14.44 -12.60 20.03
C LYS A 203 -15.69 -13.42 19.72
N ILE A 204 -15.59 -14.43 18.85
CA ILE A 204 -16.74 -15.27 18.49
C ILE A 204 -17.16 -16.19 19.64
N GLN A 205 -16.22 -16.62 20.51
CA GLN A 205 -16.55 -17.36 21.72
C GLN A 205 -17.33 -16.51 22.73
N LYS A 206 -16.99 -15.22 22.88
CA LYS A 206 -17.79 -14.28 23.68
C LYS A 206 -19.19 -14.07 23.11
N ALA A 207 -19.29 -13.99 21.78
CA ALA A 207 -20.59 -13.91 21.10
C ALA A 207 -21.44 -15.17 21.35
N ASP A 208 -20.86 -16.37 21.20
CA ASP A 208 -21.53 -17.64 21.50
C ASP A 208 -22.00 -17.70 22.97
N GLN A 209 -21.15 -17.28 23.90
CA GLN A 209 -21.52 -17.22 25.31
C GLN A 209 -22.71 -16.26 25.56
N ALA A 210 -22.67 -15.05 24.99
CA ALA A 210 -23.77 -14.09 25.13
C ALA A 210 -25.09 -14.63 24.56
N LEU A 211 -25.04 -15.36 23.43
CA LEU A 211 -26.20 -16.03 22.85
C LEU A 211 -26.75 -17.13 23.78
N ARG A 212 -25.87 -17.93 24.40
CA ARG A 212 -26.25 -18.96 25.38
C ARG A 212 -26.84 -18.38 26.66
N ASP A 213 -26.41 -17.18 27.05
CA ASP A 213 -26.95 -16.44 28.17
C ASP A 213 -28.32 -15.79 27.85
N GLY A 214 -28.82 -15.96 26.62
CA GLY A 214 -30.15 -15.53 26.19
C GLY A 214 -30.20 -14.13 25.57
N LYS A 215 -29.05 -13.51 25.28
CA LYS A 215 -29.02 -12.21 24.61
C LYS A 215 -29.58 -12.33 23.18
N PRO A 216 -30.44 -11.40 22.71
CA PRO A 216 -30.99 -11.46 21.36
C PRO A 216 -29.89 -11.46 20.29
N PHE A 217 -30.05 -12.29 19.25
CA PHE A 217 -29.05 -12.45 18.20
C PHE A 217 -28.69 -11.12 17.53
N ARG A 218 -29.70 -10.28 17.27
CA ARG A 218 -29.53 -8.94 16.69
C ARG A 218 -28.56 -8.07 17.50
N GLU A 219 -28.68 -8.09 18.83
CA GLU A 219 -27.82 -7.31 19.71
C GLU A 219 -26.40 -7.88 19.77
N VAL A 220 -26.27 -9.21 19.80
CA VAL A 220 -24.95 -9.87 19.74
C VAL A 220 -24.26 -9.55 18.42
N ALA A 221 -24.97 -9.58 17.30
CA ALA A 221 -24.41 -9.21 16.00
C ALA A 221 -23.93 -7.76 15.98
N ILE A 222 -24.71 -6.82 16.51
CA ILE A 222 -24.30 -5.40 16.61
C ILE A 222 -23.06 -5.24 17.49
N GLU A 223 -22.93 -5.99 18.58
CA GLU A 223 -21.80 -5.84 19.51
C GLU A 223 -20.53 -6.54 19.02
N TYR A 224 -20.65 -7.78 18.52
CA TYR A 224 -19.51 -8.67 18.28
C TYR A 224 -19.17 -8.88 16.81
N SER A 225 -20.06 -8.57 15.86
CA SER A 225 -19.79 -8.85 14.44
C SER A 225 -18.81 -7.83 13.83
N ASP A 226 -18.02 -8.30 12.86
CA ASP A 226 -17.18 -7.54 11.94
C ASP A 226 -17.76 -7.52 10.51
N GLY A 227 -18.92 -8.16 10.30
CA GLY A 227 -19.57 -8.22 8.99
C GLY A 227 -20.20 -6.88 8.58
N GLN A 228 -20.34 -6.65 7.26
CA GLN A 228 -20.91 -5.41 6.72
C GLN A 228 -22.35 -5.14 7.20
N THR A 229 -23.08 -6.19 7.57
CA THR A 229 -24.48 -6.11 8.04
C THR A 229 -24.59 -6.01 9.56
N LYS A 230 -23.46 -5.83 10.28
CA LYS A 230 -23.39 -5.65 11.74
C LYS A 230 -24.44 -4.67 12.26
N GLU A 231 -24.49 -3.46 11.71
CA GLU A 231 -25.42 -2.39 12.12
C GLU A 231 -26.89 -2.75 11.86
N LYS A 232 -27.13 -3.68 10.93
CA LYS A 232 -28.45 -4.26 10.63
C LYS A 232 -28.68 -5.57 11.39
N GLY A 233 -27.93 -5.86 12.45
CA GLY A 233 -28.12 -7.08 13.23
C GLY A 233 -27.59 -8.36 12.59
N GLY A 234 -26.70 -8.24 11.60
CA GLY A 234 -26.14 -9.37 10.89
C GLY A 234 -27.02 -9.93 9.77
N GLU A 235 -28.13 -9.27 9.43
CA GLU A 235 -29.09 -9.71 8.40
C GLU A 235 -28.42 -9.88 7.03
N LEU A 236 -28.38 -11.11 6.52
CA LEU A 236 -27.84 -11.42 5.19
C LEU A 236 -28.92 -11.48 4.11
N GLY A 237 -30.14 -11.88 4.48
CA GLY A 237 -31.26 -12.06 3.56
C GLY A 237 -31.55 -13.53 3.24
N TRP A 238 -32.18 -13.78 2.09
CA TRP A 238 -32.60 -15.12 1.65
C TRP A 238 -31.54 -15.77 0.77
N PHE A 239 -31.19 -17.02 1.10
CA PHE A 239 -30.21 -17.82 0.36
C PHE A 239 -30.73 -19.22 0.09
N GLN A 240 -30.32 -19.82 -1.02
CA GLN A 240 -30.33 -21.26 -1.18
C GLN A 240 -29.10 -21.86 -0.50
N ILE A 241 -29.15 -23.14 -0.13
CA ILE A 241 -27.97 -23.83 0.41
C ILE A 241 -26.81 -23.81 -0.60
N SER A 242 -27.09 -23.94 -1.90
CA SER A 242 -26.09 -23.88 -2.97
C SER A 242 -25.39 -22.52 -3.08
N ASP A 243 -26.02 -21.43 -2.63
CA ASP A 243 -25.43 -20.08 -2.67
C ASP A 243 -24.45 -19.84 -1.51
N LEU A 244 -24.48 -20.69 -0.48
CA LEU A 244 -23.61 -20.59 0.68
C LEU A 244 -22.23 -21.18 0.39
N THR A 245 -21.20 -20.65 1.07
CA THR A 245 -19.86 -21.24 1.02
C THR A 245 -19.88 -22.68 1.54
N PRO A 246 -19.03 -23.59 1.01
CA PRO A 246 -19.04 -25.00 1.39
C PRO A 246 -18.99 -25.26 2.90
N GLU A 247 -18.31 -24.41 3.65
CA GLU A 247 -18.20 -24.47 5.12
C GLU A 247 -19.53 -24.22 5.84
N LEU A 248 -20.45 -23.44 5.25
CA LEU A 248 -21.74 -23.10 5.81
C LEU A 248 -22.88 -24.02 5.37
N GLN A 249 -22.76 -24.68 4.21
CA GLN A 249 -23.83 -25.50 3.63
C GLN A 249 -24.33 -26.58 4.59
N LYS A 250 -23.40 -27.41 5.09
CA LYS A 250 -23.74 -28.51 5.98
C LYS A 250 -24.28 -28.01 7.33
N PRO A 251 -23.62 -27.09 8.06
CA PRO A 251 -24.15 -26.55 9.31
C PRO A 251 -25.56 -25.96 9.18
N VAL A 252 -25.82 -25.14 8.15
CA VAL A 252 -27.14 -24.53 7.94
C VAL A 252 -28.19 -25.60 7.61
N SER A 253 -27.86 -26.61 6.78
CA SER A 253 -28.81 -27.65 6.40
C SER A 253 -29.36 -28.49 7.55
N ILE A 254 -28.63 -28.60 8.66
CA ILE A 254 -29.02 -29.40 9.84
C ILE A 254 -29.42 -28.53 11.04
N GLN A 255 -29.33 -27.20 10.91
CA GLN A 255 -29.63 -26.27 11.98
C GLN A 255 -31.14 -26.11 12.18
N LYS A 256 -31.54 -25.92 13.44
CA LYS A 256 -32.94 -25.64 13.79
C LYS A 256 -33.27 -24.17 13.56
N VAL A 257 -34.42 -23.92 12.91
CA VAL A 257 -34.98 -22.56 12.74
C VAL A 257 -35.20 -21.89 14.10
N GLY A 258 -34.81 -20.62 14.20
CA GLY A 258 -34.96 -19.77 15.39
C GLY A 258 -33.92 -20.02 16.49
N ALA A 259 -32.96 -20.93 16.29
CA ALA A 259 -31.88 -21.19 17.25
C ALA A 259 -30.52 -20.84 16.63
N PRO A 260 -29.63 -20.12 17.34
CA PRO A 260 -28.26 -19.90 16.88
C PRO A 260 -27.51 -21.23 16.66
N GLY A 261 -26.69 -21.27 15.61
CA GLY A 261 -25.85 -22.43 15.27
C GLY A 261 -24.59 -22.49 16.13
N SER A 262 -23.78 -23.53 15.92
CA SER A 262 -22.42 -23.60 16.49
C SER A 262 -21.47 -22.63 15.79
N ILE A 263 -20.33 -22.36 16.40
CA ILE A 263 -19.21 -21.66 15.75
C ILE A 263 -18.73 -22.48 14.54
N ILE A 264 -18.62 -21.83 13.39
CA ILE A 264 -18.11 -22.39 12.14
C ILE A 264 -16.83 -21.63 11.77
N GLU A 265 -15.78 -22.34 11.43
CA GLU A 265 -14.52 -21.74 10.99
C GLU A 265 -14.40 -21.79 9.46
N SER A 266 -14.01 -20.68 8.86
CA SER A 266 -13.65 -20.59 7.44
C SER A 266 -12.29 -19.90 7.25
N ALA A 267 -11.84 -19.79 6.00
CA ALA A 267 -10.63 -19.04 5.65
C ALA A 267 -10.70 -17.56 6.05
N LEU A 268 -11.89 -16.95 6.04
CA LEU A 268 -12.10 -15.53 6.34
C LEU A 268 -12.21 -15.24 7.84
N GLY A 269 -12.61 -16.24 8.64
CA GLY A 269 -12.91 -16.02 10.04
C GLY A 269 -13.85 -17.04 10.64
N TYR A 270 -14.52 -16.63 11.72
CA TYR A 270 -15.47 -17.45 12.46
C TYR A 270 -16.89 -16.92 12.33
N HIS A 271 -17.85 -17.83 12.23
CA HIS A 271 -19.24 -17.51 11.96
C HIS A 271 -20.15 -18.18 12.99
N ILE A 272 -21.17 -17.47 13.43
CA ILE A 272 -22.36 -18.04 14.07
C ILE A 272 -23.54 -17.59 13.22
N VAL A 273 -24.30 -18.53 12.69
CA VAL A 273 -25.46 -18.26 11.83
C VAL A 273 -26.74 -18.58 12.59
N ILE A 274 -27.80 -17.82 12.35
CA ILE A 274 -29.17 -18.16 12.74
C ILE A 274 -30.05 -18.23 11.50
N ILE A 275 -30.87 -19.27 11.42
CA ILE A 275 -31.96 -19.35 10.45
C ILE A 275 -33.17 -18.68 11.09
N GLU A 276 -33.57 -17.52 10.58
CA GLU A 276 -34.74 -16.79 11.07
C GLU A 276 -36.02 -17.43 10.54
N GLU A 277 -36.04 -17.72 9.24
CA GLU A 277 -37.20 -18.23 8.52
C GLU A 277 -36.76 -19.16 7.39
N THR A 278 -37.66 -20.03 6.96
CA THR A 278 -37.49 -20.88 5.77
C THR A 278 -38.71 -20.75 4.88
N LYS A 279 -38.52 -20.71 3.56
CA LYS A 279 -39.60 -20.76 2.57
C LYS A 279 -39.29 -21.79 1.49
N SER A 280 -40.34 -22.35 0.89
CA SER A 280 -40.22 -23.20 -0.31
C SER A 280 -40.83 -22.49 -1.50
N GLU A 281 -40.10 -22.40 -2.60
CA GLU A 281 -40.52 -21.76 -3.84
C GLU A 281 -40.04 -22.63 -5.01
N ASP A 282 -40.96 -23.03 -5.89
CA ASP A 282 -40.70 -23.93 -7.04
C ASP A 282 -39.95 -25.23 -6.74
N GLY A 283 -40.14 -25.77 -5.52
CA GLY A 283 -39.49 -27.01 -5.07
C GLY A 283 -38.09 -26.79 -4.48
N GLU A 284 -37.61 -25.54 -4.45
CA GLU A 284 -36.36 -25.14 -3.83
C GLU A 284 -36.60 -24.56 -2.43
N MET A 285 -35.66 -24.78 -1.52
CA MET A 285 -35.73 -24.30 -0.14
C MET A 285 -34.81 -23.11 0.05
N PHE A 286 -35.37 -22.01 0.54
CA PHE A 286 -34.64 -20.79 0.88
C PHE A 286 -34.64 -20.57 2.38
N TYR A 287 -33.51 -20.05 2.88
CA TYR A 287 -33.24 -19.78 4.28
C TYR A 287 -32.98 -18.29 4.45
N ARG A 288 -33.70 -17.65 5.36
CA ARG A 288 -33.42 -16.28 5.78
C ARG A 288 -32.39 -16.33 6.89
N LEU A 289 -31.20 -15.80 6.62
CA LEU A 289 -30.04 -15.94 7.50
C LEU A 289 -29.62 -14.59 8.10
N SER A 290 -29.20 -14.64 9.35
CA SER A 290 -28.43 -13.60 10.01
C SER A 290 -27.13 -14.19 10.57
N GLN A 291 -26.05 -13.41 10.61
CA GLN A 291 -24.75 -13.89 11.08
C GLN A 291 -24.08 -12.97 12.10
N VAL A 292 -23.35 -13.58 13.04
CA VAL A 292 -22.24 -12.96 13.75
C VAL A 292 -20.96 -13.45 13.09
N PHE A 293 -20.16 -12.54 12.57
CA PHE A 293 -18.89 -12.86 11.90
C PHE A 293 -17.73 -12.22 12.64
N ALA A 294 -16.71 -12.98 12.98
CA ALA A 294 -15.44 -12.46 13.51
C ALA A 294 -14.34 -12.69 12.47
N ARG A 295 -13.82 -11.60 11.91
CA ARG A 295 -12.81 -11.65 10.83
C ARG A 295 -11.45 -12.06 11.39
N LYS A 296 -10.79 -13.06 10.80
CA LYS A 296 -9.39 -13.37 11.12
C LYS A 296 -8.49 -12.21 10.70
N ALA A 297 -7.48 -11.89 11.51
CA ALA A 297 -6.48 -10.90 11.14
C ALA A 297 -5.76 -11.38 9.86
N THR A 298 -5.45 -10.45 8.96
CA THR A 298 -4.63 -10.72 7.76
C THR A 298 -3.20 -10.25 7.97
N PHE A 299 -2.28 -10.76 7.14
CA PHE A 299 -0.91 -10.24 7.13
C PHE A 299 -0.87 -8.73 6.84
N ALA A 300 -1.74 -8.23 5.97
CA ALA A 300 -1.84 -6.80 5.67
C ALA A 300 -2.29 -5.96 6.88
N ASP A 301 -3.30 -6.44 7.64
CA ASP A 301 -3.73 -5.77 8.89
C ASP A 301 -2.57 -5.75 9.91
N TRP A 302 -1.89 -6.89 10.05
CA TRP A 302 -0.74 -7.03 10.95
C TRP A 302 0.40 -6.09 10.53
N MET A 303 0.73 -6.04 9.24
CA MET A 303 1.79 -5.20 8.69
C MET A 303 1.48 -3.72 8.89
N THR A 304 0.25 -3.30 8.62
CA THR A 304 -0.25 -1.94 8.90
C THR A 304 0.00 -1.57 10.36
N GLU A 305 -0.35 -2.46 11.31
CA GLU A 305 -0.15 -2.22 12.73
C GLU A 305 1.35 -2.13 13.09
N LYS A 306 2.21 -3.00 12.54
CA LYS A 306 3.66 -2.92 12.78
C LYS A 306 4.27 -1.65 12.17
N MET A 307 3.76 -1.17 11.03
CA MET A 307 4.21 0.06 10.37
C MET A 307 3.92 1.31 11.21
N LYS A 308 2.87 1.32 12.04
CA LYS A 308 2.64 2.41 13.02
C LYS A 308 3.80 2.59 13.99
N GLY A 309 4.55 1.53 14.27
CA GLY A 309 5.78 1.54 15.07
C GLY A 309 7.05 1.94 14.30
N VAL A 310 6.95 2.29 13.02
CA VAL A 310 8.05 2.77 12.17
C VAL A 310 7.91 4.28 11.98
N SER A 311 9.00 5.01 12.19
CA SER A 311 9.02 6.46 11.94
C SER A 311 9.04 6.72 10.44
N ILE A 312 7.88 7.12 9.88
CA ILE A 312 7.73 7.40 8.45
C ILE A 312 7.39 8.89 8.27
N PHE A 313 8.17 9.56 7.43
CA PHE A 313 7.95 10.96 7.06
C PHE A 313 7.76 11.05 5.55
N VAL A 314 6.69 11.71 5.11
CA VAL A 314 6.46 12.02 3.70
C VAL A 314 6.67 13.52 3.50
N LEU A 315 7.77 13.85 2.82
CA LEU A 315 8.22 15.21 2.55
C LEU A 315 7.63 15.77 1.25
N SER A 316 6.97 14.94 0.44
CA SER A 316 6.32 15.36 -0.80
C SER A 316 5.38 16.56 -0.59
N PRO A 317 5.37 17.56 -1.50
CA PRO A 317 4.38 18.62 -1.50
C PRO A 317 2.98 18.13 -1.90
N GLU A 318 2.86 16.99 -2.58
CA GLU A 318 1.58 16.43 -3.03
C GLU A 318 0.97 15.46 -2.00
N TYR A 319 1.81 14.77 -1.22
CA TYR A 319 1.40 13.67 -0.35
C TYR A 319 1.72 13.96 1.12
N ARG A 320 0.91 13.40 2.02
CA ARG A 320 1.16 13.37 3.46
C ARG A 320 1.07 11.94 3.97
N TRP A 321 1.72 11.67 5.09
CA TRP A 321 1.62 10.39 5.77
C TRP A 321 0.34 10.33 6.61
N ASN A 322 -0.49 9.32 6.40
CA ASN A 322 -1.58 8.95 7.28
C ASN A 322 -1.07 7.83 8.21
N ALA A 323 -0.81 8.19 9.47
CA ALA A 323 -0.26 7.26 10.46
C ALA A 323 -1.28 6.21 10.95
N GLU A 324 -2.59 6.47 10.80
CA GLU A 324 -3.64 5.52 11.20
C GLU A 324 -3.76 4.37 10.21
N GLU A 325 -3.73 4.71 8.92
CA GLU A 325 -3.84 3.76 7.81
C GLU A 325 -2.47 3.27 7.31
N ALA A 326 -1.37 3.75 7.91
CA ALA A 326 0.01 3.48 7.51
C ALA A 326 0.25 3.62 6.00
N ARG A 327 -0.29 4.68 5.38
CA ARG A 327 -0.13 4.96 3.95
C ARG A 327 0.02 6.45 3.66
N ALA A 328 0.65 6.77 2.54
CA ALA A 328 0.63 8.10 1.98
C ALA A 328 -0.73 8.36 1.31
N GLU A 329 -1.25 9.57 1.53
CA GLU A 329 -2.48 10.09 0.95
C GLU A 329 -2.25 11.48 0.36
N PHE A 330 -3.13 11.92 -0.54
CA PHE A 330 -3.04 13.27 -1.08
C PHE A 330 -3.24 14.33 0.01
N ARG A 331 -2.44 15.41 -0.03
CA ARG A 331 -2.66 16.59 0.82
C ARG A 331 -3.92 17.35 0.44
N ARG A 332 -4.18 17.48 -0.86
CA ARG A 332 -5.33 18.20 -1.42
C ARG A 332 -6.60 17.36 -1.32
N GLN A 333 -7.67 17.93 -0.78
CA GLN A 333 -8.96 17.25 -0.63
C GLN A 333 -9.58 16.87 -1.98
N GLU A 334 -9.54 17.78 -2.96
CA GLU A 334 -10.00 17.52 -4.33
C GLU A 334 -9.40 16.24 -4.93
N MET A 335 -8.11 15.99 -4.68
CA MET A 335 -7.44 14.79 -5.17
C MET A 335 -7.88 13.51 -4.43
N ARG A 336 -8.22 13.60 -3.13
CA ARG A 336 -8.76 12.47 -2.37
C ARG A 336 -10.18 12.11 -2.84
N GLU A 337 -11.03 13.11 -3.07
CA GLU A 337 -12.38 12.91 -3.58
C GLU A 337 -12.36 12.32 -5.00
N PHE A 338 -11.50 12.84 -5.87
CA PHE A 338 -11.30 12.27 -7.21
C PHE A 338 -10.81 10.82 -7.15
N GLU A 339 -9.86 10.53 -6.27
CA GLU A 339 -9.39 9.16 -6.04
C GLU A 339 -10.52 8.22 -5.60
N GLU A 340 -11.33 8.60 -4.61
CA GLU A 340 -12.49 7.81 -4.18
C GLU A 340 -13.51 7.58 -5.30
N GLU A 341 -13.77 8.58 -6.13
CA GLU A 341 -14.67 8.46 -7.27
C GLU A 341 -14.16 7.43 -8.28
N VAL A 342 -12.86 7.47 -8.58
CA VAL A 342 -12.21 6.48 -9.46
C VAL A 342 -12.33 5.06 -8.87
N TYR A 343 -12.18 4.90 -7.56
CA TYR A 343 -12.37 3.61 -6.86
C TYR A 343 -13.83 3.14 -6.75
N LYS A 344 -14.82 4.03 -6.86
CA LYS A 344 -16.25 3.66 -6.86
C LYS A 344 -16.74 3.28 -8.26
N ASN A 345 -16.18 3.90 -9.29
CA ASN A 345 -16.61 3.75 -10.68
C ASN A 345 -15.89 2.60 -11.42
N THR A 346 -15.20 1.73 -10.70
CA THR A 346 -14.32 0.66 -11.20
C THR A 346 -15.09 -0.56 -11.73
N ASN A 347 -16.12 -0.35 -12.56
CA ASN A 347 -16.71 -1.39 -13.41
C ASN A 347 -15.69 -1.79 -14.50
N GLY A 348 -14.60 -2.47 -14.12
CA GLY A 348 -13.59 -3.01 -15.03
C GLY A 348 -12.35 -2.14 -15.29
N ASP A 349 -11.96 -1.21 -14.39
CA ASP A 349 -10.77 -0.38 -14.61
C ASP A 349 -9.47 -1.17 -14.35
N ALA A 350 -8.79 -1.57 -15.44
CA ALA A 350 -7.53 -2.32 -15.48
C ALA A 350 -6.41 -1.69 -14.61
N LEU A 351 -6.53 -0.39 -14.30
CA LEU A 351 -5.64 0.30 -13.39
C LEU A 351 -5.59 -0.41 -12.01
N PHE A 352 -6.70 -0.94 -11.48
CA PHE A 352 -6.78 -1.43 -10.09
C PHE A 352 -6.66 -2.95 -9.92
N PHE A 353 -6.28 -3.67 -10.98
CA PHE A 353 -6.15 -5.13 -10.96
C PHE A 353 -4.75 -5.64 -10.57
N PHE A 354 -3.84 -4.75 -10.16
CA PHE A 354 -2.46 -5.09 -9.77
C PHE A 354 -2.06 -4.42 -8.48
#